data_AF-A0A800KI20-F1
#
_entry.id   AF-A0A800KI20-F1
#
_cell.length_a   1.000
_cell.length_b   1.000
_cell.length_c   1.000
_cell.angle_alpha   90.00
_cell.angle_beta   90.00
_cell.angle_gamma   90.00
#
_symmetry.space_group_name_H-M   'P 1'
#
loop_
_entity.id
_entity.type
_entity.pdbx_description
1 polymer ?
#
loop_
_entity_poly.entity_id
_entity_poly.type
_entity_poly.pdbx_seq_one_letter_code
_entity_poly.pdbx_strand_id
1 'polypeptide(L)'
;MKKLIVWSLLAFSIYIVIFGGEYSVFEVRRVREEQNQLMQQLSDLQAENDSLKGWVQTLEFDSATIEKIARESFGFIRDGETLYRVTQPKDTVDNS
;
A
#
# COMPACT_ATOMS: atom_id res chain seq x y z
N MET A 1 40.88 50.59 -23.19
CA MET A 1 41.22 49.44 -22.30
C MET A 1 40.24 49.29 -21.13
N LYS A 2 40.06 50.30 -20.26
CA LYS A 2 39.16 50.21 -19.08
C LYS A 2 37.70 49.82 -19.38
N LYS A 3 37.14 50.34 -20.48
CA LYS A 3 35.76 50.00 -20.90
C LYS A 3 35.59 48.52 -21.25
N LEU A 4 36.57 47.90 -21.91
CA LEU A 4 36.52 46.48 -22.27
C LEU A 4 36.54 45.57 -21.04
N ILE A 5 37.29 45.97 -20.00
CA ILE A 5 37.33 45.27 -18.72
C ILE A 5 35.97 45.34 -18.02
N VAL A 6 35.32 46.52 -18.05
CA VAL A 6 33.97 46.69 -17.50
C VAL A 6 32.95 45.83 -18.25
N TRP A 7 32.98 45.82 -19.58
CA TRP A 7 32.10 44.97 -20.39
C TRP A 7 32.35 43.48 -20.17
N SER A 8 33.60 43.07 -20.02
CA SER A 8 33.99 41.68 -19.73
C SER A 8 33.51 41.24 -18.35
N LEU A 9 33.68 42.07 -17.33
CA LEU A 9 33.17 41.80 -15.97
C LEU A 9 31.63 41.73 -15.95
N LEU A 10 30.96 42.61 -16.70
CA LEU A 10 29.51 42.61 -16.81
C LEU A 10 29.01 41.31 -17.48
N ALA A 11 29.62 40.92 -18.59
CA ALA A 11 29.29 39.68 -19.30
C ALA A 11 29.56 38.44 -18.42
N PHE A 12 30.66 38.44 -17.67
CA PHE A 12 30.99 37.36 -16.75
C PHE A 12 30.00 37.27 -15.57
N SER A 13 29.57 38.41 -15.02
CA SER A 13 28.53 38.45 -13.99
C SER A 13 27.19 37.91 -14.52
N ILE A 14 26.79 38.28 -15.74
CA ILE A 14 25.57 37.78 -16.38
C ILE A 14 25.68 36.27 -16.63
N TYR A 15 26.85 35.80 -17.07
CA TYR A 15 27.12 34.38 -17.24
C TYR A 15 26.96 33.59 -15.92
N ILE A 16 27.50 34.09 -14.81
CA ILE A 16 27.33 33.46 -13.49
C ILE A 16 25.87 33.48 -13.03
N VAL A 17 25.09 34.53 -13.32
CA VAL A 17 23.66 34.55 -12.96
C VAL A 17 22.87 33.52 -13.76
N ILE A 18 23.20 33.32 -15.04
CA ILE A 18 22.52 32.37 -15.94
C ILE A 18 22.95 30.92 -15.66
N PHE A 19 24.23 30.69 -15.38
CA PHE A 19 24.83 29.34 -15.28
C PHE A 19 25.24 28.93 -13.85
N GLY A 20 25.46 29.87 -12.96
CA GLY A 20 26.01 29.67 -11.60
C GLY A 20 25.03 29.92 -10.46
N GLY A 21 23.77 30.27 -10.74
CA GLY A 21 22.75 30.35 -9.69
C GLY A 21 22.29 28.95 -9.27
N GLU A 22 22.37 28.65 -7.97
CA GLU A 22 21.74 27.52 -7.24
C GLU A 22 20.20 27.40 -7.42
N TYR A 23 19.62 28.13 -8.38
CA TYR A 23 18.23 28.04 -8.82
C TYR A 23 18.16 27.79 -10.32
N SER A 24 19.09 27.01 -10.84
CA SER A 24 19.01 26.49 -12.20
C SER A 24 17.66 25.79 -12.35
N VAL A 25 16.88 26.19 -13.35
CA VAL A 25 15.49 25.75 -13.65
C VAL A 25 15.31 24.22 -13.59
N PHE A 26 16.40 23.48 -13.70
CA PHE A 26 16.50 22.03 -13.52
C PHE A 26 16.19 21.54 -12.10
N GLU A 27 16.56 22.27 -11.05
CA GLU A 27 16.31 21.84 -9.68
C GLU A 27 14.83 21.99 -9.29
N VAL A 28 14.19 23.09 -9.70
CA VAL A 28 12.74 23.26 -9.56
C VAL A 28 11.96 22.20 -10.34
N ARG A 29 12.46 21.81 -11.52
CA ARG A 29 11.88 20.70 -12.29
C ARG A 29 12.04 19.37 -11.59
N ARG A 30 13.23 19.07 -11.06
CA ARG A 30 13.50 17.84 -10.32
C ARG A 30 12.63 17.73 -9.07
N VAL A 31 12.56 18.79 -8.26
CA VAL A 31 11.71 18.82 -7.07
C VAL A 31 10.23 18.64 -7.44
N ARG A 32 9.79 19.21 -8.56
CA ARG A 32 8.42 19.03 -9.05
C ARG A 32 8.14 17.62 -9.58
N GLU A 33 9.11 16.99 -10.23
CA GLU A 33 9.02 15.58 -10.65
C GLU A 33 8.98 14.65 -9.43
N GLU A 34 9.84 14.86 -8.44
CA GLU A 34 9.86 14.11 -7.19
C GLU A 34 8.53 14.27 -6.42
N GLN A 35 7.98 15.48 -6.34
CA GLN A 35 6.66 15.71 -5.76
C GLN A 35 5.54 14.98 -6.52
N ASN A 36 5.56 15.01 -7.84
CA ASN A 36 4.56 14.31 -8.65
C ASN A 36 4.64 12.79 -8.46
N GLN A 37 5.85 12.23 -8.39
CA GLN A 37 6.06 10.81 -8.13
C GLN A 37 5.54 10.41 -6.74
N LEU A 38 5.82 11.21 -5.71
CA LEU A 38 5.34 10.95 -4.35
C LEU A 38 3.80 11.02 -4.28
N MET A 39 3.18 12.00 -4.95
CA MET A 39 1.72 12.10 -5.01
C MET A 39 1.09 10.90 -5.72
N GLN A 40 1.72 10.41 -6.81
CA GLN A 40 1.24 9.21 -7.49
C GLN A 40 1.32 7.98 -6.58
N GLN A 41 2.45 7.78 -5.90
CA GLN A 41 2.62 6.67 -4.95
C GLN A 41 1.60 6.73 -3.81
N LEU A 42 1.32 7.93 -3.29
CA LEU A 42 0.30 8.13 -2.26
C LEU A 42 -1.09 7.74 -2.78
N SER A 43 -1.43 8.18 -3.99
CA SER A 43 -2.70 7.84 -4.63
C SER A 43 -2.85 6.33 -4.83
N ASP A 44 -1.80 5.66 -5.33
CA ASP A 44 -1.81 4.22 -5.56
C ASP A 44 -1.98 3.45 -4.24
N LEU A 45 -1.23 3.85 -3.21
CA LEU A 45 -1.30 3.22 -1.89
C LEU A 45 -2.66 3.43 -1.22
N GLN A 46 -3.28 4.61 -1.43
CA GLN A 46 -4.59 4.90 -0.89
C GLN A 46 -5.68 4.08 -1.60
N ALA A 47 -5.60 3.92 -2.92
CA ALA A 47 -6.49 3.04 -3.67
C ALA A 47 -6.36 1.57 -3.23
N GLU A 48 -5.13 1.09 -3.01
CA GLU A 48 -4.89 -0.25 -2.48
C GLU A 48 -5.52 -0.41 -1.09
N ASN A 49 -5.30 0.56 -0.19
CA ASN A 49 -5.85 0.54 1.15
C ASN A 49 -7.39 0.51 1.15
N ASP A 50 -8.01 1.34 0.31
CA ASP A 50 -9.46 1.38 0.16
C ASP A 50 -10.01 0.07 -0.41
N SER A 51 -9.29 -0.55 -1.37
CA SER A 51 -9.65 -1.87 -1.87
C SER A 51 -9.62 -2.92 -0.76
N LEU A 52 -8.55 -2.95 0.04
CA LEU A 52 -8.36 -3.91 1.13
C LEU A 52 -9.43 -3.73 2.21
N LYS A 53 -9.78 -2.49 2.55
CA LYS A 53 -10.90 -2.20 3.45
C LYS A 53 -12.22 -2.72 2.89
N GLY A 54 -12.47 -2.55 1.59
CA GLY A 54 -13.64 -3.10 0.91
C GLY A 54 -13.70 -4.62 0.97
N TRP A 55 -12.56 -5.30 0.79
CA TRP A 55 -12.45 -6.74 0.97
C TRP A 55 -12.75 -7.16 2.42
N VAL A 56 -12.12 -6.52 3.41
CA VAL A 56 -12.38 -6.81 4.82
C VAL A 56 -13.86 -6.65 5.15
N GLN A 57 -14.48 -5.55 4.71
CA GLN A 57 -15.89 -5.31 4.95
C GLN A 57 -16.77 -6.38 4.27
N THR A 58 -16.43 -6.80 3.05
CA THR A 58 -17.13 -7.87 2.35
C THR A 58 -16.99 -9.21 3.08
N LEU A 59 -15.80 -9.57 3.56
CA LEU A 59 -15.58 -10.79 4.34
C LEU A 59 -16.29 -10.73 5.71
N GLU A 60 -16.39 -9.55 6.31
CA GLU A 60 -17.11 -9.34 7.57
C GLU A 60 -18.62 -9.55 7.38
N PHE A 61 -19.20 -9.02 6.29
CA PHE A 61 -20.59 -9.27 5.93
C PHE A 61 -20.85 -10.71 5.44
N ASP A 62 -19.88 -11.30 4.75
CA ASP A 62 -19.92 -12.68 4.25
C ASP A 62 -19.35 -13.69 5.25
N SER A 63 -19.22 -13.29 6.53
CA SER A 63 -18.76 -14.11 7.65
C SER A 63 -19.52 -15.43 7.73
N ALA A 64 -20.81 -15.45 7.38
CA ALA A 64 -21.62 -16.65 7.31
C ALA A 64 -21.12 -17.67 6.27
N THR A 65 -20.64 -17.21 5.12
CA THR A 65 -20.06 -18.08 4.09
C THR A 65 -18.69 -18.61 4.52
N ILE A 66 -17.86 -17.76 5.13
CA ILE A 66 -16.58 -18.19 5.71
C ILE A 66 -16.80 -19.23 6.80
N GLU A 67 -17.75 -18.98 7.70
CA GLU A 67 -18.12 -19.90 8.77
C GLU A 67 -18.64 -21.22 8.22
N LYS A 68 -19.48 -21.17 7.17
CA LYS A 68 -19.98 -22.37 6.50
C LYS A 68 -18.82 -23.21 5.96
N ILE A 69 -17.88 -22.60 5.24
CA ILE A 69 -16.70 -23.30 4.71
C ILE A 69 -15.85 -23.85 5.87
N ALA A 70 -15.64 -23.09 6.94
CA ALA A 70 -14.87 -23.51 8.11
C ALA A 70 -15.51 -24.75 8.79
N ARG A 71 -16.84 -24.77 8.92
CA ARG A 71 -17.58 -25.91 9.48
C ARG A 71 -17.60 -27.11 8.53
N GLU A 72 -17.88 -26.91 7.24
CA GLU A 72 -18.05 -28.00 6.27
C GLU A 72 -16.72 -28.63 5.83
N SER A 73 -15.71 -27.81 5.56
CA SER A 73 -14.43 -28.29 5.01
C SER A 73 -13.44 -28.69 6.09
N PHE A 74 -13.49 -28.04 7.26
CA PHE A 74 -12.47 -28.20 8.30
C PHE A 74 -13.04 -28.64 9.66
N GLY A 75 -14.38 -28.71 9.81
CA GLY A 75 -15.01 -29.11 11.06
C GLY A 75 -14.76 -28.15 12.23
N PHE A 76 -14.41 -26.89 11.95
CA PHE A 76 -14.17 -25.89 12.98
C PHE A 76 -15.43 -25.62 13.80
N ILE A 77 -15.26 -25.48 15.12
CA ILE A 77 -16.30 -25.08 16.07
C ILE A 77 -15.83 -23.83 16.82
N ARG A 78 -16.75 -22.95 17.23
CA ARG A 78 -16.39 -21.77 18.04
C ARG A 78 -16.18 -22.13 19.51
N ASP A 79 -15.46 -21.28 20.23
CA ASP A 79 -15.32 -21.39 21.69
C ASP A 79 -16.71 -21.37 22.35
N GLY A 80 -16.97 -22.40 23.17
CA GLY A 80 -18.26 -22.59 23.85
C GLY A 80 -19.27 -23.49 23.10
N GLU A 81 -18.99 -23.91 21.87
CA GLU A 81 -19.82 -24.90 21.15
C GLU A 81 -19.39 -26.34 21.49
N THR A 82 -20.33 -27.29 21.56
CA THR A 82 -20.05 -28.72 21.79
C THR A 82 -20.38 -29.53 20.54
N LEU A 83 -19.38 -30.21 19.98
CA LEU A 83 -19.55 -31.07 18.80
C LEU A 83 -20.15 -32.42 19.19
N TYR A 84 -21.39 -32.69 18.77
CA TYR A 84 -21.99 -34.01 18.90
C TYR A 84 -21.66 -34.86 17.67
N ARG A 85 -20.91 -35.94 17.88
CA ARG A 85 -20.67 -36.96 16.84
C ARG A 85 -21.57 -38.16 17.12
N VAL A 86 -22.54 -38.40 16.26
CA VAL A 86 -23.35 -39.62 16.33
C VAL A 86 -22.48 -40.79 15.90
N THR A 87 -22.15 -41.66 16.85
CA THR A 87 -21.49 -42.94 16.57
C THR A 87 -22.55 -44.04 16.58
N GLN A 88 -22.41 -45.04 15.72
CA GLN A 88 -23.29 -46.20 15.75
C GLN A 88 -23.14 -46.89 17.10
N PRO A 89 -24.24 -47.40 17.71
CA PRO A 89 -24.17 -48.11 18.96
C PRO A 89 -23.16 -49.24 18.80
N LYS A 90 -22.13 -49.22 19.66
CA LYS A 90 -21.18 -50.31 19.74
C LYS A 90 -21.97 -51.49 20.31
N ASP A 91 -22.38 -52.41 19.45
CA ASP A 91 -22.97 -53.68 19.84
C ASP A 91 -21.90 -54.47 20.60
N THR A 92 -21.67 -54.14 21.87
CA THR A 92 -20.94 -54.98 22.81
C THR A 92 -21.86 -56.14 23.20
N VAL A 93 -21.94 -57.12 22.30
CA VAL A 93 -22.21 -58.50 22.66
C VAL A 93 -20.84 -59.08 23.05
N ASP A 94 -20.45 -58.86 24.30
CA ASP A 94 -19.32 -59.56 24.91
C ASP A 94 -19.89 -60.70 25.76
N ASN A 95 -20.06 -61.85 25.12
CA ASN A 95 -20.36 -63.13 25.74
C ASN A 95 -19.18 -64.06 25.44
N SER A 96 -18.20 -64.14 26.35
CA SER A 96 -17.47 -65.36 26.73
C SER A 96 -16.25 -65.02 27.59
#